data_AF-A0A4R2IQR1-F1
#
_entry.id   AF-A0A4R2IQR1-F1
#
_cell.length_a   1.000
_cell.length_b   1.000
_cell.length_c   1.000
_cell.angle_alpha   90.00
_cell.angle_beta   90.00
_cell.angle_gamma   90.00
#
_symmetry.space_group_name_H-M   'P 1'
#
loop_
_entity.id
_entity.type
_entity.pdbx_description
1 polymer ?
#
loop_
_entity_poly.entity_id
_entity_poly.type
_entity_poly.pdbx_seq_one_letter_code
_entity_poly.pdbx_strand_id
1 'polypeptide(L)'
;MTDRYRIAMAYQACEVADLARSAVTLTNPAEAVPQAERVLAAAQQLLAAATHLAQQQPPTDRLQLFAYEHPEEAAADITDWLAADHARGEGRDPSPSTHS
;
A
#
# COMPACT_ATOMS: atom_id res chain seq x y z
N MET A 1 8.62 5.74 20.76
CA MET A 1 7.38 4.91 20.79
C MET A 1 6.50 5.10 19.55
N THR A 2 6.74 6.12 18.73
CA THR A 2 5.93 6.50 17.55
C THR A 2 6.20 5.71 16.27
N ASP A 3 7.29 4.93 16.23
CA ASP A 3 7.79 4.34 14.99
C ASP A 3 6.94 3.15 14.52
N ARG A 4 6.70 2.18 15.40
CA ARG A 4 5.88 0.98 15.11
C ARG A 4 4.46 1.28 14.61
N TYR A 5 3.80 2.29 15.16
CA TYR A 5 2.44 2.68 14.73
C TYR A 5 2.46 3.33 13.35
N ARG A 6 3.50 4.12 13.05
CA ARG A 6 3.69 4.72 11.72
C ARG A 6 4.03 3.66 10.70
N ILE A 7 4.89 2.70 11.05
CA ILE A 7 5.27 1.57 10.21
C ILE A 7 4.04 0.71 9.91
N ALA A 8 3.22 0.37 10.91
CA ALA A 8 1.97 -0.36 10.70
C ALA A 8 0.99 0.38 9.77
N MET A 9 0.84 1.70 9.92
CA MET A 9 0.02 2.51 9.01
C MET A 9 0.60 2.55 7.59
N ALA A 10 1.92 2.72 7.45
CA ALA A 10 2.60 2.75 6.16
C ALA A 10 2.50 1.40 5.43
N TYR A 11 2.64 0.30 6.16
CA TYR A 11 2.52 -1.05 5.63
C TYR A 11 1.11 -1.31 5.08
N GLN A 12 0.07 -0.89 5.81
CA GLN A 12 -1.31 -0.95 5.33
C GLN A 12 -1.57 -0.03 4.12
N ALA A 13 -0.88 1.11 4.01
CA ALA A 13 -0.99 1.99 2.86
C ALA A 13 -0.39 1.36 1.59
N CYS A 14 0.70 0.59 1.71
CA CYS A 14 1.29 -0.16 0.60
C CYS A 14 0.29 -1.17 0.03
N GLU A 15 -0.42 -1.91 0.89
CA GLU A 15 -1.47 -2.86 0.48
C GLU A 15 -2.60 -2.17 -0.33
N VAL A 16 -3.06 -1.01 0.13
CA VAL A 16 -4.07 -0.22 -0.61
C VAL A 16 -3.54 0.17 -2.00
N ALA A 17 -2.29 0.62 -2.07
CA ALA A 17 -1.68 1.02 -3.34
C ALA A 17 -1.52 -0.16 -4.32
N ASP A 18 -1.15 -1.34 -3.83
CA ASP A 18 -1.02 -2.55 -4.67
C ASP A 18 -2.37 -3.04 -5.19
N LEU A 19 -3.40 -3.04 -4.34
CA LEU A 19 -4.77 -3.38 -4.76
C LEU A 19 -5.35 -2.36 -5.74
N ALA A 20 -5.09 -1.07 -5.54
CA ALA A 20 -5.50 -0.01 -6.46
C ALA A 20 -4.78 -0.12 -7.81
N ARG A 21 -3.46 -0.41 -7.81
CA ARG A 21 -2.69 -0.66 -9.03
C ARG A 21 -3.24 -1.86 -9.80
N SER A 22 -3.62 -2.91 -9.09
CA SER A 22 -4.26 -4.09 -9.68
C SER A 22 -5.63 -3.75 -10.28
N ALA A 23 -6.42 -2.90 -9.61
CA ALA A 23 -7.73 -2.47 -10.11
C ALA A 23 -7.65 -1.69 -11.43
N VAL A 24 -6.65 -0.82 -11.62
CA VAL A 24 -6.52 -0.02 -12.85
C VAL A 24 -5.99 -0.81 -14.05
N THR A 25 -5.47 -2.02 -13.83
CA THR A 25 -4.95 -2.90 -14.89
C THR A 25 -5.93 -4.04 -15.24
N LEU A 26 -7.13 -4.03 -14.65
CA LEU A 26 -8.15 -5.04 -14.92
C LEU A 26 -8.61 -5.03 -16.39
N THR A 27 -8.63 -6.23 -16.98
CA THR A 27 -9.16 -6.46 -18.34
C THR A 27 -10.48 -7.20 -18.35
N ASN A 28 -10.85 -7.88 -17.25
CA ASN A 28 -12.09 -8.65 -17.12
C ASN A 28 -13.16 -7.83 -16.39
N PRO A 29 -14.28 -7.44 -17.04
CA PRO A 29 -15.34 -6.68 -16.40
C PRO A 29 -15.99 -7.38 -15.21
N ALA A 30 -16.02 -8.72 -15.20
CA ALA A 30 -16.62 -9.50 -14.11
C ALA A 30 -15.84 -9.36 -12.79
N GLU A 31 -14.57 -8.95 -12.84
CA GLU A 31 -13.71 -8.78 -11.67
C GLU A 31 -13.73 -7.37 -11.09
N ALA A 32 -14.35 -6.40 -11.78
CA ALA A 32 -14.34 -4.99 -11.39
C ALA A 32 -14.93 -4.78 -9.99
N VAL A 33 -16.11 -5.34 -9.70
CA VAL A 33 -16.76 -5.21 -8.40
C VAL A 33 -15.98 -5.92 -7.29
N PRO A 34 -15.61 -7.21 -7.42
CA PRO A 34 -14.78 -7.89 -6.42
C PRO A 34 -13.46 -7.17 -6.13
N GLN A 35 -12.82 -6.59 -7.15
CA GLN A 35 -11.57 -5.85 -6.94
C GLN A 35 -11.80 -4.51 -6.22
N ALA A 36 -12.87 -3.79 -6.55
CA ALA A 36 -13.24 -2.57 -5.85
C ALA A 36 -13.57 -2.85 -4.36
N GLU A 37 -14.25 -3.96 -4.06
CA GLU A 37 -14.52 -4.39 -2.69
C GLU A 37 -13.23 -4.66 -1.90
N ARG A 38 -12.22 -5.28 -2.53
CA ARG A 38 -10.90 -5.49 -1.91
C ARG A 38 -10.20 -4.17 -1.60
N VAL A 39 -10.19 -3.23 -2.55
CA VAL A 39 -9.61 -1.89 -2.34
C VAL A 39 -10.33 -1.17 -1.20
N LEU A 40 -11.66 -1.22 -1.16
CA LEU A 40 -12.46 -0.60 -0.09
C LEU A 40 -12.14 -1.22 1.27
N ALA A 41 -12.08 -2.55 1.37
CA ALA A 41 -11.74 -3.25 2.60
C ALA A 41 -10.35 -2.84 3.11
N ALA A 42 -9.35 -2.79 2.23
CA ALA A 42 -8.00 -2.34 2.60
C ALA A 42 -7.97 -0.86 3.02
N ALA A 43 -8.75 0.01 2.36
CA ALA A 43 -8.87 1.41 2.74
C ALA A 43 -9.51 1.60 4.12
N GLN A 44 -10.51 0.78 4.47
CA GLN A 44 -11.08 0.75 5.82
C GLN A 44 -10.03 0.32 6.86
N GLN A 45 -9.20 -0.67 6.53
CA GLN A 45 -8.09 -1.06 7.41
C GLN A 45 -7.04 0.04 7.55
N LEU A 46 -6.73 0.79 6.49
CA LEU A 46 -5.85 1.96 6.57
C LEU A 46 -6.40 3.04 7.52
N LEU A 47 -7.70 3.30 7.46
CA LEU A 47 -8.36 4.22 8.39
C LEU A 47 -8.26 3.72 9.85
N ALA A 48 -8.43 2.42 10.07
CA ALA A 48 -8.21 1.82 11.38
C ALA A 48 -6.76 2.00 11.86
N ALA A 49 -5.76 1.74 11.01
CA ALA A 49 -4.35 1.94 11.32
C ALA A 49 -4.02 3.40 11.71
N ALA A 50 -4.58 4.36 10.97
CA ALA A 50 -4.44 5.78 11.29
C ALA A 50 -5.09 6.14 12.65
N THR A 51 -6.22 5.50 12.97
CA THR A 51 -6.90 5.67 14.27
C THR A 51 -6.06 5.09 15.41
N HIS A 52 -5.50 3.90 15.22
CA HIS A 52 -4.57 3.27 16.17
C HIS A 52 -3.33 4.13 16.43
N LEU A 53 -2.74 4.73 15.38
CA LEU A 53 -1.65 5.69 15.51
C LEU A 53 -2.05 6.92 16.33
N ALA A 54 -3.22 7.51 16.05
CA ALA A 54 -3.71 8.70 16.74
C ALA A 54 -4.02 8.44 18.22
N GLN A 55 -4.56 7.27 18.53
CA GLN A 55 -4.99 6.88 19.88
C GLN A 55 -3.92 6.10 20.65
N GLN A 56 -2.79 5.76 20.01
CA GLN A 56 -1.74 4.87 20.53
C GLN A 56 -2.28 3.53 21.05
N GLN A 57 -3.23 2.95 20.32
CA GLN A 57 -3.80 1.64 20.63
C GLN A 57 -3.19 0.57 19.73
N PRO A 58 -2.79 -0.60 20.26
CA PRO A 58 -2.27 -1.69 19.44
C PRO A 58 -3.26 -2.08 18.33
N PRO A 59 -2.79 -2.31 17.10
CA PRO A 59 -3.65 -2.80 16.04
C PRO A 59 -4.09 -4.25 16.30
N THR A 60 -5.23 -4.63 15.74
CA THR A 60 -5.78 -5.99 15.83
C THR A 60 -5.82 -6.71 14.49
N ASP A 61 -5.74 -5.97 13.38
CA ASP A 61 -5.60 -6.55 12.05
C ASP A 61 -4.26 -7.25 11.90
N ARG A 62 -4.23 -8.40 11.23
CA ARG A 62 -3.05 -9.27 11.15
C ARG A 62 -1.87 -8.59 10.46
N LEU A 63 -2.12 -7.84 9.38
CA LEU A 63 -1.08 -7.15 8.61
C LEU A 63 -0.44 -6.05 9.45
N GLN A 64 -1.30 -5.26 10.11
CA GLN A 64 -0.88 -4.18 11.00
C GLN A 64 -0.16 -4.72 12.25
N LEU A 65 -0.63 -5.83 12.80
CA LEU A 65 -0.02 -6.48 13.97
C LEU A 65 1.39 -6.97 13.66
N PHE A 66 1.61 -7.60 12.50
CA PHE A 66 2.96 -7.97 12.05
C PHE A 66 3.89 -6.75 12.02
N ALA A 67 3.49 -5.68 11.33
CA ALA A 67 4.30 -4.47 11.23
C ALA A 67 4.49 -3.74 12.58
N TYR A 68 3.57 -3.95 13.52
CA TYR A 68 3.66 -3.42 14.87
C TYR A 68 4.61 -4.24 15.77
N GLU A 69 4.62 -5.56 15.63
CA GLU A 69 5.46 -6.50 16.39
C GLU A 69 6.89 -6.60 15.83
N HIS A 70 7.05 -6.45 14.52
CA HIS A 70 8.31 -6.56 13.78
C HIS A 70 8.58 -5.30 12.93
N PRO A 71 8.74 -4.12 13.55
CA PRO A 71 8.81 -2.85 12.81
C PRO A 71 10.04 -2.75 11.91
N GLU A 72 11.17 -3.35 12.26
CA GLU A 72 12.39 -3.33 11.44
C GLU A 72 12.21 -4.13 10.14
N GLU A 73 11.56 -5.30 10.21
CA GLU A 73 11.27 -6.15 9.07
C GLU A 73 10.26 -5.47 8.14
N ALA A 74 9.17 -4.95 8.71
CA ALA A 74 8.17 -4.22 7.94
C ALA A 74 8.73 -2.93 7.30
N ALA A 75 9.68 -2.25 7.94
CA ALA A 75 10.33 -1.08 7.35
C ALA A 75 11.23 -1.47 6.15
N ALA A 76 11.89 -2.63 6.21
CA ALA A 76 12.65 -3.16 5.08
C ALA A 76 11.72 -3.48 3.89
N ASP A 77 10.61 -4.16 4.15
CA ASP A 77 9.60 -4.47 3.13
C ASP A 77 9.03 -3.22 2.45
N ILE A 78 8.73 -2.16 3.22
CA ILE A 78 8.28 -0.86 2.68
C ILE A 78 9.37 -0.23 1.80
N THR A 79 10.64 -0.34 2.21
CA THR A 79 11.77 0.20 1.45
C THR A 79 11.91 -0.53 0.10
N ASP A 80 11.81 -1.86 0.13
CA ASP A 80 11.86 -2.68 -1.08
C ASP A 80 10.65 -2.39 -2.00
N TRP A 81 9.46 -2.19 -1.42
CA TRP A 81 8.27 -1.79 -2.16
C TRP A 81 8.45 -0.43 -2.87
N LEU A 82 8.97 0.58 -2.16
CA LEU A 82 9.26 1.90 -2.73
C LEU A 82 10.30 1.83 -3.84
N ALA A 83 11.37 1.05 -3.65
CA ALA A 83 12.40 0.85 -4.68
C ALA A 83 11.80 0.20 -5.94
N ALA A 84 10.94 -0.79 -5.78
CA ALA A 84 10.24 -1.44 -6.89
C ALA A 84 9.23 -0.50 -7.58
N ASP A 85 8.57 0.41 -6.86
CA ASP A 85 7.67 1.41 -7.44
C ASP A 85 8.43 2.45 -8.27
N HIS A 86 9.53 2.99 -7.75
CA HIS A 86 10.39 3.92 -8.49
C HIS A 86 10.92 3.31 -9.79
N ALA A 87 11.40 2.07 -9.74
CA ALA A 87 11.87 1.36 -10.93
C ALA A 87 10.78 1.19 -12.01
N ARG A 88 9.49 1.08 -11.61
CA ARG A 88 8.35 1.03 -12.54
C ARG A 88 8.02 2.41 -13.13
N GLY A 89 8.26 3.49 -12.37
CA GLY A 89 8.05 4.88 -12.79
C GLY A 89 9.09 5.39 -13.78
N GLU A 90 10.36 5.01 -13.62
CA GLU A 90 11.48 5.41 -14.50
C GLU A 90 11.40 4.79 -15.91
N GLY A 91 10.59 3.73 -16.10
CA GLY A 91 10.25 3.19 -17.42
C GLY A 91 9.20 4.01 -18.20
N ARG A 92 8.70 5.12 -17.63
CA ARG A 92 7.63 5.97 -18.18
C ARG A 92 8.15 7.37 -18.56
N ASP A 93 9.19 7.43 -19.38
CA ASP A 93 9.58 8.70 -20.02
C ASP A 93 8.74 8.95 -21.29
N PRO A 94 8.09 10.12 -21.46
CA PRO A 94 7.39 10.48 -22.69
C PRO A 94 8.37 11.02 -23.76
N SER A 95 8.30 10.41 -24.96
CA SER A 95 9.06 10.69 -26.21
C SER A 95 9.45 12.15 -26.53
N PRO A 96 10.45 12.37 -27.41
CA PRO A 96 10.40 13.43 -28.39
C PRO A 96 10.03 12.89 -29.78
N SER A 97 8.94 13.42 -30.32
CA SER A 97 8.57 13.38 -31.73
C SER A 97 9.78 13.66 -32.62
N THR A 98 10.07 12.77 -33.58
CA THR A 98 10.87 13.12 -34.76
C THR A 98 9.93 13.23 -35.96
N HIS A 99 9.58 14.47 -36.28
CA HIS A 99 9.26 14.83 -37.66
C HIS A 99 10.54 14.68 -38.48
N SER A 100 10.49 13.89 -39.55
CA SER A 100 11.28 14.05 -40.76
C SER A 100 10.54 13.38 -41.91
#